data_AF-A0A2T0WA91-F1
#
_entry.id   AF-A0A2T0WA91-F1
#
_cell.length_a   1.000
_cell.length_b   1.000
_cell.length_c   1.000
_cell.angle_alpha   90.00
_cell.angle_beta   90.00
_cell.angle_gamma   90.00
#
_symmetry.space_group_name_H-M   'P 1'
#
loop_
_entity.id
_entity.type
_entity.pdbx_description
1 polymer ?
#
loop_
_entity_poly.entity_id
_entity_poly.type
_entity_poly.pdbx_seq_one_letter_code
_entity_poly.pdbx_strand_id
1 'polypeptide(L)'
;MSKKAKRRWLQLFGFLTGLLFGYFRAQQIQSLFPVLGISVGIGYFLLSKTASDKDKDLDDIAWFIPLQMIMYFIIGGALSSSIVLAIELYTN
;
A
#
# COMPACT_ATOMS: atom_id res chain seq x y z
N MET A 1 -1.47 12.88 20.19
CA MET A 1 -2.13 11.95 19.23
C MET A 1 -1.61 10.54 19.52
N SER A 2 -2.48 9.52 19.64
CA SER A 2 -2.05 8.14 19.91
C SER A 2 -1.25 7.56 18.72
N LYS A 3 -0.22 6.72 18.99
CA LYS A 3 0.57 6.00 17.95
C LYS A 3 -0.34 5.31 16.93
N LYS A 4 -1.44 4.70 17.40
CA LYS A 4 -2.46 4.04 16.58
C LYS A 4 -3.20 5.00 15.63
N ALA A 5 -3.53 6.20 16.11
CA ALA A 5 -4.20 7.21 15.29
C ALA A 5 -3.27 7.77 14.21
N LYS A 6 -2.01 8.05 14.55
CA LYS A 6 -0.99 8.48 13.58
C LYS A 6 -0.80 7.44 12.47
N ARG A 7 -0.71 6.16 12.83
CA ARG A 7 -0.59 5.04 11.87
C ARG A 7 -1.78 4.99 10.91
N ARG A 8 -3.01 5.10 11.42
CA ARG A 8 -4.23 5.13 10.60
C ARG A 8 -4.26 6.32 9.64
N TRP A 9 -3.84 7.50 10.09
CA TRP A 9 -3.74 8.68 9.22
C TRP A 9 -2.73 8.49 8.08
N LEU A 10 -1.58 7.88 8.37
CA LEU A 10 -0.58 7.57 7.35
C LEU A 10 -1.08 6.51 6.36
N GLN A 11 -1.79 5.50 6.83
CA GLN A 11 -2.44 4.50 5.97
C GLN A 11 -3.50 5.15 5.08
N LEU A 12 -4.34 6.03 5.65
CA LEU A 12 -5.34 6.77 4.88
C LEU A 12 -4.68 7.67 3.84
N PHE A 13 -3.58 8.35 4.19
CA PHE A 13 -2.81 9.15 3.25
C PHE A 13 -2.24 8.30 2.11
N GLY A 14 -1.65 7.14 2.42
CA GLY A 14 -1.19 6.17 1.41
C GLY A 14 -2.34 5.73 0.50
N PHE A 15 -3.50 5.40 1.08
CA PHE A 15 -4.68 5.01 0.32
C PHE A 15 -5.20 6.10 -0.62
N LEU A 16 -5.36 7.33 -0.13
CA LEU A 16 -5.84 8.47 -0.91
C LEU A 16 -4.87 8.84 -2.03
N THR A 17 -3.55 8.83 -1.74
CA THR A 17 -2.54 9.05 -2.79
C THR A 17 -2.57 7.93 -3.83
N GLY A 18 -2.75 6.68 -3.41
CA GLY A 18 -2.99 5.56 -4.30
C GLY A 18 -4.20 5.79 -5.21
N LEU A 19 -5.34 6.17 -4.65
CA LEU A 19 -6.56 6.48 -5.41
C LEU A 19 -6.35 7.57 -6.46
N LEU A 20 -5.68 8.67 -6.08
CA LEU A 20 -5.40 9.77 -7.00
C LEU A 20 -4.51 9.31 -8.16
N PHE A 21 -3.43 8.58 -7.85
CA PHE A 21 -2.51 8.10 -8.88
C PHE A 21 -3.17 7.05 -9.79
N GLY A 22 -3.93 6.11 -9.23
CA GLY A 22 -4.63 5.11 -10.03
C GLY A 22 -5.72 5.72 -10.90
N TYR A 23 -6.35 6.82 -10.48
CA TYR A 23 -7.29 7.57 -11.31
C TYR A 23 -6.61 8.30 -12.48
N PHE A 24 -5.53 9.06 -12.23
CA PHE A 24 -4.88 9.88 -13.27
C PHE A 24 -3.89 9.11 -14.16
N ARG A 25 -3.32 8.01 -13.67
CA ARG A 25 -2.23 7.25 -14.29
C ARG A 25 -2.47 5.74 -14.17
N ALA A 26 -3.67 5.29 -14.53
CA ALA A 26 -4.12 3.90 -14.33
C ALA A 26 -3.16 2.85 -14.91
N GLN A 27 -2.73 3.01 -16.18
CA GLN A 27 -1.81 2.06 -16.83
C GLN A 27 -0.43 2.00 -16.16
N GLN A 28 0.14 3.15 -15.79
CA GLN A 28 1.45 3.19 -15.13
C GLN A 28 1.39 2.60 -13.73
N ILE A 29 0.27 2.77 -13.03
CA ILE A 29 0.08 2.21 -11.70
C ILE A 29 -0.09 0.68 -11.76
N GLN A 30 -0.82 0.16 -12.74
CA GLN A 30 -0.93 -1.29 -12.93
C GLN A 30 0.42 -1.95 -13.25
N SER A 31 1.29 -1.31 -14.04
CA SER A 31 2.61 -1.86 -14.35
C SER A 31 3.56 -1.88 -13.14
N LEU A 32 3.33 -1.01 -12.15
CA LEU A 32 4.11 -0.95 -10.92
C LEU A 32 3.65 -1.95 -9.85
N PHE A 33 2.41 -2.45 -9.90
CA PHE A 33 1.88 -3.37 -8.88
C PHE A 33 2.70 -4.63 -8.67
N PRO A 34 3.23 -5.32 -9.69
CA PRO A 34 4.05 -6.51 -9.45
C PRO A 34 5.27 -6.19 -8.60
N VAL A 35 5.99 -5.12 -8.95
CA VAL A 35 7.21 -4.70 -8.22
C VAL A 35 6.88 -4.25 -6.81
N LEU A 36 5.87 -3.38 -6.66
CA LEU A 36 5.46 -2.86 -5.36
C LEU A 36 4.87 -3.96 -4.47
N GLY A 37 4.05 -4.85 -5.03
CA GLY A 37 3.41 -5.96 -4.33
C GLY A 37 4.42 -6.98 -3.82
N ILE A 38 5.38 -7.40 -4.68
CA ILE A 38 6.47 -8.31 -4.26
C ILE A 38 7.32 -7.65 -3.17
N SER A 39 7.70 -6.38 -3.36
CA SER A 39 8.52 -5.65 -2.38
C SER A 39 7.83 -5.54 -1.02
N VAL A 40 6.53 -5.23 -1.02
CA VAL A 40 5.72 -5.17 0.20
C VAL A 40 5.58 -6.55 0.84
N GLY A 41 5.31 -7.60 0.06
CA GLY A 41 5.18 -8.97 0.55
C GLY A 41 6.46 -9.47 1.22
N ILE A 42 7.62 -9.29 0.57
CA ILE A 42 8.93 -9.64 1.12
C ILE A 42 9.20 -8.82 2.38
N GLY A 43 8.96 -7.51 2.35
CA GLY A 43 9.12 -6.64 3.51
C GLY A 43 8.27 -7.12 4.69
N TYR A 44 7.01 -7.48 4.45
CA TYR A 44 6.12 -7.97 5.50
C TYR A 44 6.64 -9.26 6.10
N PHE A 45 7.07 -10.20 5.27
CA PHE A 45 7.63 -11.48 5.71
C PHE A 45 8.87 -11.28 6.58
N LEU A 46 9.84 -10.47 6.14
CA LEU A 46 11.08 -10.21 6.87
C LEU A 46 10.84 -9.48 8.19
N LEU A 47 9.98 -8.46 8.21
CA LEU A 47 9.65 -7.72 9.43
C LEU A 47 8.86 -8.60 10.41
N SER A 48 7.95 -9.43 9.92
CA SER A 48 7.18 -10.37 10.75
C SER A 48 8.08 -11.42 11.40
N LYS A 49 9.03 -11.97 10.63
CA LYS A 49 10.04 -12.89 11.17
C LYS A 49 10.90 -12.21 12.24
N THR A 50 11.37 -10.99 11.98
CA THR A 50 12.20 -10.23 12.93
C THR A 50 11.45 -9.87 14.22
N ALA A 51 10.16 -9.56 14.12
CA ALA A 51 9.30 -9.30 15.27
C ALA A 51 9.13 -10.55 16.13
N SER A 52 8.86 -11.70 15.49
CA SER A 52 8.73 -13.00 16.14
C SER A 52 10.01 -13.44 16.84
N ASP A 53 11.17 -13.26 16.21
CA ASP A 53 12.47 -13.66 16.78
C ASP A 53 12.88 -12.79 18.00
N LYS A 54 12.32 -11.59 18.13
CA LYS A 54 12.67 -10.62 19.17
C LYS A 54 11.57 -10.40 20.21
N ASP A 55 10.46 -11.11 20.10
CA ASP A 55 9.26 -10.95 20.93
C ASP A 55 8.82 -9.47 21.02
N LYS A 56 8.91 -8.76 19.89
CA LYS A 56 8.57 -7.33 19.77
C LYS A 56 7.27 -7.15 19.03
N ASP A 57 6.48 -6.17 19.46
CA ASP A 57 5.33 -5.71 18.71
C ASP A 57 5.77 -5.13 17.35
N LEU A 58 5.06 -5.52 16.28
CA LEU A 58 5.30 -5.04 14.91
C LEU A 58 5.25 -3.51 14.81
N ASP A 59 4.45 -2.88 15.68
CA ASP A 59 4.28 -1.43 15.74
C ASP A 59 5.49 -0.68 16.29
N ASP A 60 6.40 -1.37 16.95
CA ASP A 60 7.66 -0.79 17.42
C ASP A 60 8.79 -0.91 16.38
N ILE A 61 8.53 -1.58 15.25
CA ILE A 61 9.47 -1.67 14.13
C ILE A 61 9.24 -0.48 13.18
N ALA A 62 10.17 0.47 13.15
CA ALA A 62 10.06 1.71 12.37
C ALA A 62 9.75 1.48 10.86
N TRP A 63 10.29 0.41 10.27
CA TRP A 63 10.07 0.04 8.87
C TRP A 63 8.66 -0.50 8.57
N PHE A 64 7.91 -0.91 9.59
CA PHE A 64 6.55 -1.41 9.42
C PHE A 64 5.57 -0.32 8.98
N ILE A 65 5.79 0.92 9.42
CA ILE A 65 4.91 2.05 9.09
C ILE A 65 5.02 2.43 7.59
N PRO A 66 6.20 2.66 7.00
CA PRO A 66 6.32 2.88 5.55
C PRO A 66 5.79 1.70 4.73
N LEU A 67 6.05 0.47 5.16
CA LEU A 67 5.57 -0.73 4.49
C LEU A 67 4.03 -0.78 4.44
N GLN A 68 3.37 -0.46 5.56
CA GLN A 68 1.92 -0.29 5.60
C GLN A 68 1.44 0.83 4.69
N MET A 69 2.12 1.98 4.65
CA MET A 69 1.73 3.08 3.76
C MET A 69 1.76 2.65 2.29
N ILE A 70 2.80 1.95 1.85
CA ILE A 70 2.92 1.43 0.49
C ILE A 70 1.82 0.40 0.22
N MET A 71 1.52 -0.48 1.17
CA MET A 71 0.42 -1.44 1.04
C MET A 71 -0.93 -0.74 0.80
N TYR A 72 -1.26 0.28 1.60
CA TYR A 72 -2.50 1.03 1.41
C TYR A 72 -2.50 1.85 0.12
N PHE A 73 -1.35 2.35 -0.32
CA PHE A 73 -1.18 2.96 -1.64
C PHE A 73 -1.49 1.98 -2.77
N ILE A 74 -0.96 0.75 -2.71
CA ILE A 74 -1.26 -0.29 -3.70
C ILE A 74 -2.76 -0.57 -3.73
N ILE A 75 -3.42 -0.70 -2.56
CA ILE A 75 -4.86 -0.95 -2.48
C ILE A 75 -5.67 0.17 -3.14
N GLY A 76 -5.37 1.44 -2.80
CA GLY A 76 -6.06 2.59 -3.40
C GLY A 76 -5.80 2.73 -4.90
N GLY A 77 -4.55 2.53 -5.32
CA GLY A 77 -4.16 2.53 -6.72
C GLY A 77 -4.89 1.44 -7.50
N ALA A 78 -4.97 0.22 -6.96
CA ALA A 78 -5.60 -0.90 -7.62
C ALA A 78 -7.09 -0.67 -7.81
N LEU A 79 -7.77 -0.16 -6.78
CA LEU A 79 -9.20 0.09 -6.82
C LEU A 79 -9.55 1.15 -7.87
N SER A 80 -8.89 2.32 -7.85
CA SER A 80 -9.15 3.40 -8.80
C SER A 80 -8.74 3.06 -10.23
N SER A 81 -7.53 2.52 -10.43
CA SER A 81 -7.04 2.16 -11.78
C SER A 81 -7.89 1.07 -12.44
N SER A 82 -8.36 0.07 -11.67
CA SER A 82 -9.22 -0.97 -12.19
C SER A 82 -10.58 -0.43 -12.63
N ILE A 83 -11.15 0.54 -11.88
CA ILE A 83 -12.40 1.20 -12.27
C ILE A 83 -12.20 1.98 -13.57
N VAL A 84 -11.13 2.78 -13.68
CA VAL A 84 -10.84 3.58 -14.88
C VAL A 84 -10.66 2.67 -16.09
N LEU A 85 -9.83 1.63 -15.97
CA LEU A 85 -9.54 0.71 -17.07
C LEU A 85 -10.77 -0.14 -17.44
N ALA A 86 -11.61 -0.51 -16.48
CA ALA A 86 -12.88 -1.17 -16.77
C ALA A 86 -13.80 -0.26 -17.57
N ILE A 87 -13.95 1.01 -17.18
CA ILE A 87 -14.75 1.98 -17.95
C ILE A 87 -14.18 2.15 -19.37
N GLU A 88 -12.87 2.30 -19.51
CA GLU A 88 -12.21 2.39 -20.82
C GLU A 88 -12.46 1.16 -21.70
N LEU A 89 -12.51 -0.05 -21.11
CA LEU A 89 -12.78 -1.29 -21.81
C LEU A 89 -14.22 -1.41 -22.32
N TYR A 90 -15.20 -0.81 -21.61
CA TYR A 90 -16.62 -0.86 -21.99
C TYR A 90 -17.08 0.33 -22.84
N THR A 91 -16.26 1.39 -22.96
CA THR A 91 -16.61 2.61 -23.69
C THR A 91 -15.85 2.73 -25.02
N ASN A 92 -14.81 1.92 -25.24
CA ASN A 92 -14.16 1.71 -26.54
C ASN A 92 -14.67 0.43 -27.19
#